data_AF-A0A327KKZ0-F1
#
_entry.id   AF-A0A327KKZ0-F1
#
_cell.length_a   1.000
_cell.length_b   1.000
_cell.length_c   1.000
_cell.angle_alpha   90.00
_cell.angle_beta   90.00
_cell.angle_gamma   90.00
#
_symmetry.space_group_name_H-M   'P 1'
#
loop_
_entity.id
_entity.type
_entity.pdbx_description
1 polymer ?
#
loop_
_entity_poly.entity_id
_entity_poly.type
_entity_poly.pdbx_seq_one_letter_code
_entity_poly.pdbx_strand_id
1 'polypeptide(L)'
;MSSLFPGLDSLVGLAQHGVDVKPTLLRVLTDLYVQKPTHSPDEERQYVELSLRLIDAVDAATRDIVARKLAAYPGAPAKIMDRLAGRPEAPAAPAPEPVSETRLQTEARALTRDFFEADTDGRRAILHALDRTGPLETAGGPTPSQDVARRLEASVLGGRPGDFVRELERALDLSRALAERIVNDLGGEPLVVAARVLAVPTGWASCSRRWCAP
;
A
#
# COMPACT_ATOMS: atom_id res chain seq x y z
N MET A 1 -16.34 0.91 12.38
CA MET A 1 -17.39 0.09 11.76
C MET A 1 -17.74 -1.00 12.76
N SER A 2 -18.97 -0.99 13.30
CA SER A 2 -19.36 -1.90 14.38
C SER A 2 -19.48 -3.33 13.85
N SER A 3 -18.72 -4.26 14.42
CA SER A 3 -18.88 -5.70 14.19
C SER A 3 -20.31 -6.11 14.54
N LEU A 4 -21.09 -6.56 13.55
CA LEU A 4 -22.44 -7.10 13.76
C LEU A 4 -22.46 -8.48 14.43
N PHE A 5 -21.28 -9.06 14.67
CA PHE A 5 -21.10 -10.31 15.40
C PHE A 5 -20.18 -10.08 16.61
N PRO A 6 -20.69 -9.51 17.71
CA PRO A 6 -19.88 -9.14 18.88
C PRO A 6 -19.16 -10.31 19.56
N GLY A 7 -19.53 -11.56 19.25
CA GLY A 7 -18.83 -12.76 19.72
C GLY A 7 -17.60 -13.18 18.91
N LEU A 8 -17.43 -12.67 17.68
CA LEU A 8 -16.34 -13.09 16.79
C LEU A 8 -15.00 -12.47 17.20
N ASP A 9 -14.99 -11.23 17.67
CA ASP A 9 -13.75 -10.53 18.08
C ASP A 9 -13.05 -11.26 19.25
N SER A 10 -13.83 -11.80 20.20
CA SER A 10 -13.32 -12.62 21.31
C SER A 10 -12.80 -14.00 20.86
N LEU A 11 -13.37 -14.59 19.82
CA LEU A 11 -12.93 -15.88 19.27
C LEU A 11 -11.69 -15.74 18.37
N VAL A 12 -11.59 -14.64 17.64
CA VAL A 12 -10.40 -14.28 16.84
C VAL A 12 -9.18 -14.03 17.74
N GLY A 13 -9.38 -13.48 18.96
CA GLY A 13 -8.33 -13.36 19.98
C GLY A 13 -7.84 -14.72 20.53
N LEU A 14 -8.72 -15.71 20.65
CA LEU A 14 -8.38 -17.07 21.10
C LEU A 14 -7.60 -17.87 20.04
N ALA A 15 -7.78 -17.57 18.75
CA ALA A 15 -7.05 -18.22 17.66
C ALA A 15 -5.52 -17.98 17.70
N GLN A 16 -5.04 -17.02 18.51
CA GLN A 16 -3.60 -16.76 18.68
C GLN A 16 -2.90 -17.72 19.67
N HIS A 17 -3.63 -18.60 20.38
CA HIS A 17 -3.11 -19.42 21.49
C HIS A 17 -2.93 -20.92 21.17
N GLY A 18 -2.84 -21.32 19.90
CA GLY A 18 -2.30 -22.65 19.54
C GLY A 18 -3.28 -23.83 19.54
N VAL A 19 -4.59 -23.59 19.64
CA VAL A 19 -5.60 -24.56 19.19
C VAL A 19 -5.91 -24.24 17.73
N ASP A 20 -6.04 -25.24 16.85
CA ASP A 20 -6.57 -25.02 15.51
C ASP A 20 -8.05 -24.61 15.62
N VAL A 21 -8.29 -23.33 15.90
CA VAL A 21 -9.62 -22.74 16.02
C VAL A 21 -10.23 -22.53 14.63
N LYS A 22 -9.41 -22.49 13.57
CA LYS A 22 -9.86 -22.23 12.19
C LYS A 22 -10.91 -23.22 11.68
N PRO A 23 -10.75 -24.56 11.85
CA PRO A 23 -11.80 -25.53 11.53
C PRO A 23 -13.11 -25.30 12.31
N THR A 24 -13.01 -24.90 13.56
CA THR A 24 -14.18 -24.63 14.41
C THR A 24 -14.88 -23.35 13.97
N LEU A 25 -14.10 -22.29 13.70
CA LEU A 25 -14.60 -20.99 13.27
C LEU A 25 -15.32 -21.07 11.93
N LEU A 26 -14.74 -21.77 10.94
CA LEU A 26 -15.40 -21.98 9.65
C LEU A 26 -16.74 -22.71 9.81
N ARG A 27 -16.77 -23.77 10.63
CA ARG A 27 -18.00 -24.51 10.90
C ARG A 27 -19.07 -23.64 11.57
N VAL A 28 -18.70 -22.81 12.54
CA VAL A 28 -19.62 -21.91 13.25
C VAL A 28 -20.14 -20.81 12.31
N LEU A 29 -19.26 -20.18 11.53
CA LEU A 29 -19.65 -19.17 10.53
C LEU A 29 -20.64 -19.73 9.51
N THR A 30 -20.37 -20.91 8.96
CA THR A 30 -21.30 -21.59 8.04
C THR A 30 -22.62 -21.92 8.71
N ASP A 31 -22.61 -22.33 9.98
CA ASP A 31 -23.84 -22.63 10.71
C ASP A 31 -24.70 -21.38 10.91
N LEU A 32 -24.09 -20.28 11.34
CA LEU A 32 -24.75 -18.99 11.50
C LEU A 32 -25.33 -18.46 10.18
N TYR A 33 -24.62 -18.68 9.07
CA TYR A 33 -25.09 -18.31 7.74
C TYR A 33 -26.32 -19.14 7.34
N VAL A 34 -26.26 -20.48 7.44
CA VAL A 34 -27.37 -21.35 7.03
C VAL A 34 -28.62 -21.20 7.92
N GLN A 35 -28.48 -20.74 9.17
CA GLN A 35 -29.60 -20.51 10.09
C GLN A 35 -30.57 -19.41 9.62
N LYS A 36 -30.12 -18.46 8.78
CA LYS A 36 -30.94 -17.35 8.30
C LYS A 36 -31.28 -17.58 6.82
N PRO A 37 -32.56 -17.57 6.40
CA PRO A 37 -32.95 -17.90 5.02
C PRO A 37 -32.69 -16.78 4.00
N THR A 38 -32.45 -15.54 4.47
CA THR A 38 -32.18 -14.38 3.62
C THR A 38 -31.06 -13.53 4.21
N HIS A 39 -30.11 -13.11 3.37
CA HIS A 39 -28.96 -12.30 3.76
C HIS A 39 -28.98 -10.95 3.07
N SER A 40 -28.45 -9.93 3.74
CA SER A 40 -28.10 -8.70 3.04
C SER A 40 -26.87 -8.93 2.14
N PRO A 41 -26.67 -8.13 1.09
CA PRO A 41 -25.47 -8.22 0.25
C PRO A 41 -24.16 -8.07 1.03
N ASP A 42 -24.15 -7.28 2.10
CA ASP A 42 -22.94 -7.07 2.91
C ASP A 42 -22.67 -8.24 3.86
N GLU A 43 -23.72 -8.85 4.44
CA GLU A 43 -23.61 -10.08 5.22
C GLU A 43 -23.06 -11.24 4.36
N GLU A 44 -23.56 -11.39 3.14
CA GLU A 44 -23.09 -12.40 2.21
C GLU A 44 -21.62 -12.16 1.79
N ARG A 45 -21.26 -10.91 1.46
CA ARG A 45 -19.87 -10.55 1.13
C ARG A 45 -18.92 -10.86 2.29
N GLN A 46 -19.28 -10.46 3.50
CA GLN A 46 -18.46 -10.70 4.69
C GLN A 46 -18.30 -12.20 4.97
N TYR A 47 -19.38 -12.98 4.87
CA TYR A 47 -19.33 -14.43 5.03
C TYR A 47 -18.42 -15.09 3.97
N VAL A 48 -18.55 -14.69 2.71
CA VAL A 48 -17.74 -15.20 1.60
C VAL A 48 -16.26 -14.89 1.80
N GLU A 49 -15.92 -13.65 2.13
CA GLU A 49 -14.54 -13.23 2.33
C GLU A 49 -13.85 -14.00 3.46
N LEU A 50 -14.52 -14.10 4.61
CA LEU A 50 -13.97 -14.83 5.77
C LEU A 50 -13.87 -16.32 5.50
N SER A 51 -14.88 -16.91 4.86
CA SER A 51 -14.91 -18.36 4.58
C SER A 51 -13.84 -18.76 3.57
N LEU A 52 -13.60 -17.98 2.51
CA LEU A 52 -12.56 -18.27 1.53
C LEU A 52 -11.17 -18.30 2.17
N ARG A 53 -10.87 -17.35 3.07
CA ARG A 53 -9.59 -17.30 3.80
C ARG A 53 -9.40 -18.49 4.73
N LEU A 54 -10.48 -19.00 5.32
CA LEU A 54 -10.44 -20.14 6.23
C LEU A 54 -10.38 -21.48 5.49
N ILE A 55 -11.06 -21.63 4.35
CA ILE A 55 -11.08 -22.87 3.55
C ILE A 55 -9.65 -23.31 3.20
N ASP A 56 -8.78 -22.38 2.83
CA ASP A 56 -7.40 -22.70 2.45
C ASP A 56 -6.53 -23.15 3.63
N ALA A 57 -6.92 -22.79 4.86
CA ALA A 57 -6.18 -23.08 6.08
C ALA A 57 -6.73 -24.27 6.90
N VAL A 58 -7.77 -24.96 6.43
CA VAL A 58 -8.38 -26.12 7.11
C VAL A 58 -8.18 -27.41 6.32
N ASP A 59 -8.26 -28.55 7.00
CA ASP A 59 -8.13 -29.88 6.42
C ASP A 59 -9.32 -30.28 5.52
N ALA A 60 -9.13 -31.30 4.69
CA ALA A 60 -10.14 -31.78 3.74
C ALA A 60 -11.43 -32.28 4.41
N ALA A 61 -11.35 -32.94 5.57
CA ALA A 61 -12.53 -33.44 6.27
C ALA A 61 -13.41 -32.29 6.79
N THR A 62 -12.80 -31.19 7.22
CA THR A 62 -13.50 -29.96 7.57
C THR A 62 -14.19 -29.32 6.35
N ARG A 63 -13.52 -29.26 5.19
CA ARG A 63 -14.10 -28.75 3.94
C ARG A 63 -15.32 -29.56 3.51
N ASP A 64 -15.26 -30.89 3.59
CA ASP A 64 -16.37 -31.78 3.23
C ASP A 64 -17.61 -31.58 4.12
N ILE A 65 -17.41 -31.26 5.40
CA ILE A 65 -18.53 -30.97 6.31
C ILE A 65 -19.21 -29.65 5.90
N VAL A 66 -18.43 -28.62 5.58
CA VAL A 66 -18.94 -27.32 5.16
C VAL A 66 -19.63 -27.41 3.80
N ALA A 67 -19.04 -28.12 2.84
CA ALA A 67 -19.62 -28.36 1.51
C ALA A 67 -20.99 -29.04 1.60
N ARG A 68 -21.14 -30.06 2.45
CA ARG A 68 -22.41 -30.73 2.68
C ARG A 68 -23.47 -29.81 3.28
N LYS A 69 -23.08 -28.97 4.26
CA LYS A 69 -24.01 -28.00 4.87
C LYS A 69 -24.51 -26.98 3.85
N LEU A 70 -23.61 -26.45 3.01
CA LEU A 70 -23.96 -25.47 1.98
C LEU A 70 -24.75 -26.10 0.83
N ALA A 71 -24.44 -27.33 0.41
CA ALA A 71 -25.20 -28.02 -0.63
C ALA A 71 -26.69 -28.21 -0.28
N ALA A 72 -27.03 -28.28 1.02
CA ALA A 72 -28.40 -28.37 1.50
C ALA A 72 -29.11 -27.00 1.63
N TYR A 73 -28.40 -25.89 1.43
CA TYR A 73 -28.91 -24.54 1.60
C TYR A 73 -29.13 -23.84 0.24
N PRO A 74 -30.34 -23.39 -0.09
CA PRO A 74 -30.65 -22.83 -1.41
C PRO A 74 -29.95 -21.49 -1.68
N GLY A 75 -29.54 -20.75 -0.64
CA GLY A 75 -28.79 -19.50 -0.76
C GLY A 75 -27.27 -19.66 -0.71
N ALA A 76 -26.74 -20.85 -1.01
CA ALA A 76 -25.31 -21.11 -0.91
C ALA A 76 -24.49 -20.23 -1.88
N PRO A 77 -23.47 -19.49 -1.40
CA PRO A 77 -22.64 -18.67 -2.26
C PRO A 77 -21.82 -19.51 -3.24
N ALA A 78 -22.01 -19.28 -4.55
CA ALA A 78 -21.35 -20.03 -5.61
C ALA A 78 -19.82 -20.02 -5.48
N LYS A 79 -19.22 -18.89 -5.08
CA LYS A 79 -17.77 -18.75 -4.87
C LYS A 79 -17.21 -19.73 -3.84
N ILE A 80 -17.92 -19.95 -2.74
CA ILE A 80 -17.50 -20.92 -1.71
C ILE A 80 -17.64 -22.34 -2.25
N MET A 81 -18.73 -22.63 -2.97
CA MET A 81 -18.97 -23.95 -3.56
C MET A 81 -17.91 -24.31 -4.62
N ASP A 82 -17.53 -23.36 -5.48
CA ASP A 82 -16.46 -23.53 -6.47
C ASP A 82 -15.10 -23.79 -5.80
N ARG A 83 -14.78 -23.04 -4.73
CA ARG A 83 -13.54 -23.22 -3.96
C ARG A 83 -13.49 -24.58 -3.26
N LEU A 84 -14.61 -25.03 -2.68
CA LEU A 84 -14.73 -26.35 -2.03
C LEU A 84 -14.68 -27.50 -3.04
N ALA A 85 -15.20 -27.31 -4.26
CA ALA A 85 -15.14 -28.29 -5.35
C ALA A 85 -13.74 -28.42 -5.98
N GLY A 86 -12.76 -27.65 -5.49
CA GLY A 86 -11.40 -27.64 -6.04
C GLY A 86 -11.32 -27.06 -7.45
N ARG A 87 -12.36 -26.33 -7.89
CA ARG A 87 -12.32 -25.64 -9.18
C ARG A 87 -11.29 -24.51 -9.04
N PRO A 88 -10.32 -24.40 -9.96
CA PRO A 88 -9.40 -23.28 -9.93
C PRO A 88 -10.24 -22.01 -10.11
N GLU A 89 -10.17 -21.13 -9.11
CA GLU A 89 -10.69 -19.79 -9.21
C GLU A 89 -10.03 -19.14 -10.43
N ALA A 90 -10.83 -18.61 -11.37
CA ALA A 90 -10.29 -17.71 -12.39
C ALA A 90 -9.47 -16.65 -11.64
N PRO A 91 -8.22 -16.38 -12.04
CA PRO A 91 -7.20 -15.84 -11.14
C PRO A 91 -7.73 -14.59 -10.45
N ALA A 92 -8.07 -14.75 -9.17
CA ALA A 92 -8.15 -13.64 -8.25
C ALA A 92 -6.76 -13.00 -8.27
N ALA A 93 -6.71 -11.68 -8.43
CA ALA A 93 -5.47 -10.93 -8.27
C ALA A 93 -4.79 -11.45 -6.99
N PRO A 94 -3.47 -11.72 -7.04
CA PRO A 94 -2.79 -12.36 -5.93
C PRO A 94 -3.06 -11.57 -4.65
N ALA A 95 -3.39 -12.27 -3.57
CA ALA A 95 -3.35 -11.69 -2.23
C ALA A 95 -2.03 -10.90 -2.11
N PRO A 96 -2.01 -9.73 -1.46
CA PRO A 96 -0.76 -8.99 -1.32
C PRO A 96 0.21 -9.89 -0.57
N GLU A 97 1.14 -10.48 -1.31
CA GLU A 97 2.35 -11.03 -0.74
C GLU A 97 2.96 -9.93 0.13
N PRO A 98 3.58 -10.26 1.28
CA PRO A 98 4.33 -9.26 2.02
C PRO A 98 5.25 -8.57 1.01
N VAL A 99 4.97 -7.30 0.72
CA VAL A 99 5.67 -6.55 -0.31
C VAL A 99 7.10 -6.49 0.19
N SER A 100 7.94 -7.36 -0.37
CA SER A 100 9.30 -7.52 0.13
C SER A 100 9.98 -6.19 -0.11
N GLU A 101 10.77 -5.73 0.86
CA GLU A 101 11.46 -4.45 0.77
C GLU A 101 12.28 -4.35 -0.54
N THR A 102 12.86 -5.46 -0.99
CA THR A 102 13.53 -5.60 -2.28
C THR A 102 12.64 -5.30 -3.49
N ARG A 103 11.37 -5.72 -3.48
CA ARG A 103 10.42 -5.46 -4.55
C ARG A 103 10.04 -3.98 -4.59
N LEU A 104 9.71 -3.40 -3.43
CA LEU A 104 9.42 -1.97 -3.31
C LEU A 104 10.61 -1.11 -3.77
N GLN A 105 11.83 -1.49 -3.38
CA GLN A 105 13.06 -0.82 -3.84
C GLN A 105 13.27 -0.96 -5.36
N THR A 106 12.93 -2.10 -5.95
CA THR A 106 13.04 -2.32 -7.40
C THR A 106 12.03 -1.47 -8.17
N GLU A 107 10.78 -1.44 -7.70
CA GLU A 107 9.72 -0.61 -8.26
C GLU A 107 10.05 0.89 -8.13
N ALA A 108 10.56 1.33 -6.98
CA ALA A 108 11.01 2.71 -6.76
C ALA A 108 12.19 3.11 -7.67
N ARG A 109 13.14 2.20 -7.90
CA ARG A 109 14.25 2.43 -8.86
C ARG A 109 13.75 2.55 -10.29
N ALA A 110 12.81 1.69 -10.71
CA ALA A 110 12.21 1.76 -12.03
C ALA A 110 11.46 3.09 -12.23
N LEU A 111 10.62 3.46 -11.26
CA LEU A 111 9.90 4.73 -11.27
C LEU A 111 10.84 5.94 -11.31
N THR A 112 11.95 5.90 -10.56
CA THR A 112 12.95 6.98 -10.57
C THR A 112 13.58 7.12 -11.96
N ARG A 113 13.96 6.02 -12.60
CA ARG A 113 14.49 6.04 -13.97
C ARG A 113 13.47 6.62 -14.95
N ASP A 114 12.26 6.08 -14.95
CA ASP A 114 11.20 6.45 -15.89
C ASP A 114 10.82 7.94 -15.72
N PHE A 115 10.81 8.45 -14.48
CA PHE A 115 10.56 9.87 -14.19
C PHE A 115 11.63 10.80 -14.79
N PHE A 116 12.91 10.45 -14.70
CA PHE A 116 13.97 11.28 -15.27
C PHE A 116 14.11 11.13 -16.79
N GLU A 117 13.68 10.02 -17.37
CA GLU A 117 13.65 9.81 -18.83
C GLU A 117 12.45 10.50 -19.51
N ALA A 118 11.37 10.74 -18.76
CA ALA A 118 10.18 11.42 -19.26
C ALA A 118 10.40 12.93 -19.50
N ASP A 119 9.68 13.46 -20.49
CA ASP A 119 9.49 14.90 -20.69
C ASP A 119 8.55 15.50 -19.63
N THR A 120 8.31 16.81 -19.69
CA THR A 120 7.49 17.52 -18.69
C THR A 120 6.05 16.96 -18.59
N ASP A 121 5.42 16.59 -19.71
CA ASP A 121 4.06 16.05 -19.69
C ASP A 121 4.03 14.61 -19.15
N GLY A 122 5.03 13.79 -19.50
CA GLY A 122 5.22 12.46 -18.94
C GLY A 122 5.49 12.49 -17.43
N ARG A 123 6.35 13.41 -16.96
CA ARG A 123 6.60 13.62 -15.52
C ARG A 123 5.33 14.02 -14.79
N ARG A 124 4.52 14.91 -15.36
CA ARG A 124 3.22 15.30 -14.79
C ARG A 124 2.28 14.11 -14.69
N ALA A 125 2.20 13.26 -15.73
CA ALA A 125 1.37 12.06 -15.72
C ALA A 125 1.80 11.08 -14.62
N ILE A 126 3.12 10.87 -14.44
CA ILE A 126 3.68 10.03 -13.37
C ILE A 126 3.28 10.58 -11.99
N LEU A 127 3.46 11.88 -11.75
CA LEU A 127 3.10 12.49 -10.46
C LEU A 127 1.60 12.38 -10.17
N HIS A 128 0.72 12.57 -11.17
CA HIS A 128 -0.72 12.36 -11.00
C HIS A 128 -1.10 10.90 -10.74
N ALA A 129 -0.37 9.94 -11.32
CA ALA A 129 -0.58 8.53 -11.02
C ALA A 129 -0.25 8.23 -9.54
N LEU A 130 0.85 8.78 -9.03
CA LEU A 130 1.28 8.61 -7.63
C LEU A 130 0.32 9.25 -6.63
N ASP A 131 -0.23 10.43 -6.95
CA ASP A 131 -1.18 11.11 -6.07
C ASP A 131 -2.50 10.31 -5.93
N ARG A 132 -2.92 9.59 -7.00
CA ARG A 132 -4.09 8.71 -6.97
C ARG A 132 -3.88 7.43 -6.16
N THR A 133 -2.65 6.92 -6.08
CA THR A 133 -2.34 5.70 -5.31
C THR A 133 -2.29 5.93 -3.80
N GLY A 134 -2.18 7.18 -3.36
CA GLY A 134 -2.08 7.55 -1.95
C GLY A 134 -0.69 7.28 -1.34
N PRO A 135 -0.42 7.76 -0.12
CA PRO A 135 0.86 7.53 0.55
C PRO A 135 1.08 6.04 0.80
N LEU A 136 2.28 5.55 0.50
CA LEU A 136 2.72 4.26 1.00
C LEU A 136 2.90 4.37 2.52
N GLU A 137 2.42 3.38 3.28
CA GLU A 137 2.72 3.31 4.71
C GLU A 137 4.20 2.95 4.91
N THR A 138 5.06 3.97 4.92
CA THR A 138 6.50 3.81 5.17
C THR A 138 6.81 4.21 6.61
N ALA A 139 7.31 3.26 7.41
CA ALA A 139 7.89 3.58 8.72
C ALA A 139 9.18 4.39 8.52
N GLY A 140 9.25 5.63 9.03
CA GLY A 140 10.51 6.38 9.14
C GLY A 140 10.84 7.33 7.98
N GLY A 141 9.84 7.92 7.30
CA GLY A 141 10.10 9.00 6.34
C GLY A 141 10.84 10.21 6.97
N PRO A 142 11.56 11.01 6.16
CA PRO A 142 12.26 12.19 6.65
C PRO A 142 11.27 13.12 7.36
N THR A 143 11.57 13.48 8.60
CA THR A 143 10.73 14.41 9.37
C THR A 143 11.02 15.83 8.89
N PRO A 144 10.01 16.59 8.43
CA PRO A 144 10.20 17.97 8.03
C PRO A 144 10.79 18.79 9.18
N SER A 145 11.85 19.56 8.90
CA SER A 145 12.51 20.40 9.90
C SER A 145 12.74 21.80 9.36
N GLN A 146 12.31 22.81 10.12
CA GLN A 146 12.57 24.22 9.79
C GLN A 146 14.07 24.55 9.74
N ASP A 147 14.91 23.79 10.42
CA ASP A 147 16.36 23.98 10.37
C ASP A 147 16.94 23.48 9.05
N VAL A 148 16.40 22.39 8.50
CA VAL A 148 16.78 21.88 7.17
C VAL A 148 16.40 22.91 6.10
N ALA A 149 15.18 23.46 6.17
CA ALA A 149 14.74 24.49 5.23
C ALA A 149 15.65 25.73 5.26
N ARG A 150 15.99 26.23 6.46
CA ARG A 150 16.89 27.38 6.63
C ARG A 150 18.30 27.12 6.11
N ARG A 151 18.85 25.92 6.30
CA ARG A 151 20.18 25.56 5.77
C ARG A 151 20.19 25.51 4.25
N LEU A 152 19.17 24.90 3.64
CA LEU A 152 19.00 24.86 2.19
C LEU A 152 18.88 26.29 1.61
N GLU A 153 18.07 27.15 2.22
CA GLU A 153 17.92 28.56 1.83
C GLU A 153 19.24 29.33 1.94
N ALA A 154 19.98 29.17 3.04
CA ALA A 154 21.27 29.82 3.23
C ALA A 154 22.32 29.38 2.20
N SER A 155 22.29 28.13 1.73
CA SER A 155 23.17 27.67 0.65
C SER A 155 22.82 28.27 -0.70
N VAL A 156 21.53 28.47 -1.00
CA VAL A 156 21.08 29.15 -2.23
C VAL A 156 21.49 30.62 -2.21
N LEU A 157 21.15 31.34 -1.14
CA LEU A 157 21.47 32.77 -0.99
C LEU A 157 22.98 33.03 -0.97
N GLY A 158 23.77 32.07 -0.47
CA GLY A 158 25.22 32.14 -0.48
C GLY A 158 25.88 31.72 -1.79
N GLY A 159 25.12 31.31 -2.81
CA GLY A 159 25.67 30.86 -4.09
C GLY A 159 26.52 29.58 -3.99
N ARG A 160 26.18 28.68 -3.05
CA ARG A 160 26.96 27.47 -2.73
C ARG A 160 26.24 26.19 -3.16
N PRO A 161 26.28 25.82 -4.46
CA PRO A 161 25.58 24.63 -4.98
C PRO A 161 26.00 23.33 -4.30
N GLY A 162 27.28 23.17 -3.96
CA GLY A 162 27.78 21.96 -3.30
C GLY A 162 27.26 21.80 -1.87
N ASP A 163 27.04 22.90 -1.15
CA ASP A 163 26.43 22.86 0.18
C ASP A 163 24.94 22.50 0.07
N PHE A 164 24.24 23.02 -0.95
CA PHE A 164 22.85 22.67 -1.20
C PHE A 164 22.67 21.17 -1.48
N VAL A 165 23.51 20.60 -2.38
CA VAL A 165 23.50 19.16 -2.70
C VAL A 165 23.74 18.32 -1.44
N ARG A 166 24.73 18.68 -0.62
CA ARG A 166 25.04 17.95 0.63
C ARG A 166 23.92 18.00 1.65
N GLU A 167 23.25 19.14 1.79
CA GLU A 167 22.09 19.24 2.68
C GLU A 167 20.90 18.43 2.16
N LEU A 168 20.70 18.36 0.84
CA LEU A 168 19.67 17.52 0.22
C LEU A 168 19.94 16.02 0.42
N GLU A 169 21.20 15.57 0.26
CA GLU A 169 21.62 14.19 0.55
C GLU A 169 21.25 13.78 1.98
N ARG A 170 21.63 14.61 2.96
CA ARG A 170 21.40 14.32 4.38
C ARG A 170 19.93 14.34 4.77
N ALA A 171 19.18 15.30 4.22
CA ALA A 171 17.79 15.50 4.60
C ALA A 171 16.85 14.43 4.04
N LEU A 172 17.19 13.85 2.88
CA LEU A 172 16.36 12.89 2.17
C LEU A 172 17.00 11.50 2.05
N ASP A 173 18.15 11.27 2.68
CA ASP A 173 18.95 10.05 2.60
C ASP A 173 19.22 9.61 1.14
N LEU A 174 19.61 10.57 0.30
CA LEU A 174 19.85 10.34 -1.12
C LEU A 174 21.33 10.10 -1.40
N SER A 175 21.61 9.28 -2.42
CA SER A 175 22.95 9.28 -3.00
C SER A 175 23.29 10.64 -3.61
N ARG A 176 24.56 11.05 -3.52
CA ARG A 176 25.07 12.28 -4.15
C ARG A 176 24.71 12.39 -5.63
N ALA A 177 24.84 11.31 -6.39
CA ALA A 177 24.51 11.31 -7.82
C ALA A 177 23.04 11.64 -8.08
N LEU A 178 22.13 11.14 -7.24
CA LEU A 178 20.70 11.45 -7.35
C LEU A 178 20.41 12.89 -6.91
N ALA A 179 21.03 13.37 -5.84
CA ALA A 179 20.89 14.76 -5.40
C ALA A 179 21.39 15.76 -6.46
N GLU A 180 22.55 15.49 -7.07
CA GLU A 180 23.07 16.29 -8.19
C GLU A 180 22.13 16.23 -9.40
N ARG A 181 21.56 15.06 -9.72
CA ARG A 181 20.58 14.91 -10.80
C ARG A 181 19.31 15.73 -10.55
N ILE A 182 18.82 15.76 -9.31
CA ILE A 182 17.65 16.57 -8.90
C ILE A 182 17.95 18.07 -9.07
N VAL A 183 19.10 18.52 -8.58
CA VAL A 183 19.47 19.95 -8.57
C VAL A 183 19.76 20.48 -9.98
N ASN A 184 20.33 19.66 -10.84
CA ASN A 184 20.70 20.06 -12.20
C ASN A 184 19.59 19.79 -13.24
N ASP A 185 18.43 19.31 -12.81
CA ASP A 185 17.31 19.08 -13.71
C ASP A 185 16.72 20.40 -14.24
N LEU A 186 16.60 20.51 -15.56
CA LEU A 186 16.17 21.76 -16.21
C LEU A 186 14.68 22.04 -16.06
N GLY A 187 13.85 21.00 -15.90
CA GLY A 187 12.40 21.14 -15.72
C GLY A 187 12.04 21.51 -14.28
N GLY A 188 12.89 21.17 -13.32
CA GLY A 188 12.75 21.55 -11.91
C GLY A 188 11.68 20.76 -11.16
N GLU A 189 10.89 19.91 -11.84
CA GLU A 189 9.91 19.05 -11.19
C GLU A 189 10.52 18.12 -10.13
N PRO A 190 11.71 17.51 -10.33
CA PRO A 190 12.35 16.70 -9.30
C PRO A 190 12.64 17.49 -8.01
N LEU A 191 13.03 18.76 -8.15
CA LEU A 191 13.34 19.62 -7.01
C LEU A 191 12.06 20.01 -6.26
N VAL A 192 10.93 20.18 -6.97
CA VAL A 192 9.60 20.43 -6.37
C VAL A 192 9.15 19.24 -5.54
N VAL A 193 9.35 18.02 -6.05
CA VAL A 193 9.07 16.79 -5.31
C VAL A 193 9.91 16.75 -4.02
N ALA A 194 11.21 17.03 -4.10
CA ALA A 194 12.09 17.05 -2.95
C ALA A 194 11.64 18.09 -1.88
N ALA A 195 11.25 19.30 -2.31
CA ALA A 195 10.75 20.31 -1.38
C ALA A 195 9.41 19.95 -0.74
N ARG A 196 8.50 19.27 -1.47
CA ARG A 196 7.23 18.77 -0.92
C ARG A 196 7.49 17.80 0.22
N VAL A 197 8.48 16.92 0.09
CA VAL A 197 8.88 15.96 1.14
C VAL A 197 9.45 16.69 2.36
N LEU A 198 10.26 17.72 2.15
CA LEU A 198 10.87 18.51 3.22
C LEU A 198 9.92 19.57 3.85
N ALA A 199 8.68 19.66 3.36
CA ALA A 199 7.71 20.71 3.68
C ALA A 199 8.28 22.14 3.54
N VAL A 200 9.18 22.34 2.57
CA VAL A 200 9.76 23.66 2.28
C VAL A 200 8.73 24.47 1.48
N PRO A 201 8.45 25.74 1.83
CA PRO A 201 7.54 26.58 1.06
C PRO A 201 7.98 26.64 -0.41
N THR A 202 7.09 26.33 -1.36
CA THR A 202 7.42 26.17 -2.80
C THR A 202 7.74 27.48 -3.54
N GLY A 203 7.90 28.60 -2.83
CA GLY A 203 8.28 29.90 -3.39
C GLY A 203 9.64 29.93 -4.10
N TRP A 204 10.46 28.88 -3.98
CA TRP A 204 11.78 28.76 -4.61
C TRP A 204 11.75 28.15 -6.03
N ALA A 205 10.66 27.46 -6.42
CA ALA A 205 10.56 26.73 -7.70
C ALA A 205 10.54 27.65 -8.94
N SER A 206 10.27 28.94 -8.73
CA SER A 206 10.27 29.98 -9.77
C SER A 206 11.67 30.40 -10.22
N CYS A 207 12.73 29.94 -9.55
CA CYS A 207 14.11 30.37 -9.79
C CYS A 207 14.89 29.47 -10.77
N SER A 208 14.19 28.79 -11.70
CA SER A 208 14.80 27.87 -12.65
C SER A 208 15.15 28.52 -14.00
N ARG A 209 16.06 29.51 -14.00
CA ARG A 209 16.87 29.83 -15.20
C ARG A 209 18.22 30.38 -14.75
N ARG A 210 19.21 29.51 -14.55
CA ARG A 210 20.53 29.84 -13.97
C ARG A 210 20.40 30.31 -12.51
N TRP A 211 21.37 29.94 -11.69
CA TRP A 211 21.71 30.61 -10.45
C TRP A 211 21.79 32.12 -10.72
N CYS A 212 20.70 32.87 -10.47
CA CYS A 212 20.64 34.30 -10.77
C CYS A 212 21.58 35.04 -9.83
N ALA A 213 22.80 35.24 -10.31
CA ALA A 213 23.79 36.22 -9.87
C ALA A 213 23.99 37.23 -11.02
N PRO A 214 24.51 38.44 -10.75
CA PRO A 214 25.86 38.59 -10.20
C PRO A 214 25.93 38.71 -8.68
#